data_AF-A0A1I3J4N5-F1
#
_entry.id   AF-A0A1I3J4N5-F1
#
_cell.length_a   1.000
_cell.length_b   1.000
_cell.length_c   1.000
_cell.angle_alpha   90.00
_cell.angle_beta   90.00
_cell.angle_gamma   90.00
#
_symmetry.space_group_name_H-M   'P 1'
#
loop_
_entity.id
_entity.type
_entity.pdbx_description
1 polymer ?
#
loop_
_entity_poly.entity_id
_entity_poly.type
_entity_poly.pdbx_seq_one_letter_code
_entity_poly.pdbx_strand_id
1 'polypeptide(L)' 'MRKSPKPLDDVDWEEASQHLIGAFPGVTLGEVVERAENAATVLDLMRKPREAEAMRRSAAHIRKKMAH' A
#
# COMPACT_ATOMS: atom_id res chain seq x y z
N MET A 1 12.18 -13.93 17.22
CA MET A 1 11.29 -14.65 16.27
C MET A 1 10.62 -13.63 15.36
N ARG A 2 10.91 -13.61 14.05
CA ARG A 2 10.13 -12.76 13.11
C ARG A 2 8.76 -13.40 12.97
N LYS A 3 7.70 -12.72 13.44
CA LYS A 3 6.32 -13.18 13.22
C LYS A 3 6.08 -13.24 11.72
N SER A 4 5.54 -14.36 11.23
CA SER A 4 5.10 -14.46 9.85
C SER A 4 4.12 -13.33 9.55
N PRO A 5 4.27 -12.63 8.43
CA PRO A 5 3.39 -11.50 8.13
C PRO A 5 1.96 -12.01 7.87
N LYS A 6 0.97 -11.28 8.37
CA LYS A 6 -0.46 -11.66 8.30
C LYS A 6 -0.91 -11.93 6.85
N PRO A 7 -1.86 -12.85 6.61
CA PRO A 7 -2.51 -12.98 5.30
C PRO A 7 -3.06 -11.62 4.84
N LEU A 8 -3.05 -11.36 3.52
CA LEU A 8 -3.51 -10.06 2.99
C LEU A 8 -5.00 -9.83 3.22
N ASP A 9 -5.79 -10.89 3.35
CA ASP A 9 -7.22 -10.79 3.60
C ASP A 9 -7.54 -10.42 5.07
N ASP A 10 -6.57 -10.58 5.98
CA ASP A 10 -6.66 -10.20 7.39
C ASP A 10 -5.99 -8.84 7.69
N VAL A 11 -5.55 -8.11 6.65
CA VAL A 11 -4.95 -6.78 6.81
C VAL A 11 -6.05 -5.75 7.03
N ASP A 12 -5.90 -4.96 8.08
CA ASP A 12 -6.67 -3.73 8.24
C ASP A 12 -6.16 -2.70 7.23
N TRP A 13 -6.89 -2.54 6.12
CA TRP A 13 -6.52 -1.63 5.04
C TRP A 13 -6.69 -0.15 5.42
N GLU A 14 -7.49 0.14 6.46
CA GLU A 14 -7.57 1.48 7.01
C GLU A 14 -6.24 1.84 7.67
N GLU A 15 -5.79 1.03 8.63
CA GLU A 15 -4.50 1.21 9.31
C GLU A 15 -3.34 1.22 8.31
N ALA A 16 -3.32 0.28 7.36
CA ALA A 16 -2.27 0.18 6.35
C ALA A 16 -2.21 1.44 5.44
N SER A 17 -3.36 2.00 5.08
CA SER A 17 -3.42 3.24 4.29
C SER A 17 -2.89 4.44 5.07
N GLN A 18 -3.20 4.54 6.38
CA GLN A 18 -2.70 5.63 7.24
C GLN A 18 -1.18 5.54 7.39
N HIS A 19 -0.63 4.34 7.59
CA HIS A 19 0.82 4.14 7.62
C HIS A 19 1.49 4.51 6.29
N LEU A 20 0.87 4.14 5.17
CA LEU A 20 1.39 4.49 3.85
C LEU A 20 1.37 6.00 3.60
N ILE A 21 0.30 6.70 3.98
CA ILE A 21 0.22 8.17 3.90
C ILE A 21 1.27 8.80 4.82
N GLY A 22 1.40 8.32 6.06
CA GLY A 22 2.37 8.85 7.03
C GLY A 22 3.83 8.63 6.64
N ALA A 23 4.13 7.64 5.78
CA ALA A 23 5.47 7.41 5.25
C ALA A 23 5.93 8.52 4.27
N PHE A 24 5.00 9.30 3.74
CA PHE A 24 5.28 10.42 2.84
C PHE A 24 4.68 11.71 3.40
N PRO A 25 5.35 12.38 4.35
CA PRO A 25 4.88 13.65 4.86
C PRO A 25 4.97 14.74 3.78
N GLY A 26 3.93 15.59 3.71
CA GLY A 26 3.93 16.77 2.84
C GLY A 26 3.58 16.51 1.37
N VAL A 27 3.14 15.30 1.02
CA VAL A 27 2.69 14.98 -0.35
C VAL A 27 1.18 14.77 -0.37
N THR A 28 0.58 14.96 -1.54
CA THR A 28 -0.85 14.76 -1.73
C THR A 28 -1.22 13.27 -1.72
N LEU A 29 -2.49 12.96 -1.41
CA LEU A 29 -2.98 11.57 -1.45
C LEU A 29 -2.86 10.94 -2.85
N GLY A 30 -2.98 11.75 -3.92
CA GLY A 30 -2.75 11.31 -5.29
C GLY A 30 -1.31 10.85 -5.51
N GLU A 31 -0.33 11.63 -5.08
CA GLU A 31 1.09 11.27 -5.18
C GLU A 31 1.44 10.03 -4.34
N VAL A 32 0.82 9.85 -3.16
CA VAL A 32 1.01 8.65 -2.33
C VAL A 32 0.55 7.41 -3.09
N VAL A 33 -0.60 7.50 -3.76
CA VAL A 33 -1.16 6.42 -4.59
C VAL A 33 -0.24 6.09 -5.77
N GLU A 34 0.21 7.10 -6.52
CA GLU A 34 1.13 6.89 -7.65
C GLU A 34 2.44 6.23 -7.20
N ARG A 35 3.01 6.69 -6.08
CA ARG A 35 4.23 6.10 -5.52
C ARG A 35 4.03 4.66 -5.07
N ALA A 36 2.89 4.33 -4.48
CA ALA A 36 2.56 2.97 -4.07
C ALA A 36 2.42 2.03 -5.27
N GLU A 37 1.81 2.47 -6.38
CA GLU A 37 1.71 1.66 -7.59
C GLU A 37 3.05 1.47 -8.31
N ASN A 38 3.89 2.51 -8.33
CA ASN A 38 5.25 2.39 -8.84
C ASN A 38 6.06 1.41 -8.00
N ALA A 39 5.97 1.49 -6.67
CA ALA A 39 6.60 0.52 -5.77
C ALA A 39 6.08 -0.90 -6.00
N ALA A 40 4.76 -1.06 -6.22
CA ALA A 40 4.18 -2.36 -6.55
C ALA A 40 4.78 -2.96 -7.82
N THR A 41 4.95 -2.14 -8.86
CA THR A 41 5.56 -2.57 -10.13
C THR A 41 6.99 -3.03 -9.93
N VAL A 42 7.79 -2.28 -9.18
CA VAL A 42 9.18 -2.66 -8.86
C VAL A 42 9.22 -3.96 -8.04
N LEU A 43 8.36 -4.11 -7.05
CA LEU A 43 8.28 -5.32 -6.22
C LEU A 43 7.93 -6.56 -7.05
N ASP A 44 7.01 -6.43 -8.00
CA ASP A 44 6.63 -7.52 -8.89
C ASP A 44 7.81 -7.97 -9.78
N LEU A 45 8.55 -7.00 -10.34
CA LEU A 45 9.80 -7.25 -11.08
C LEU A 45 10.87 -7.94 -10.20
N MET A 46 10.91 -7.62 -8.92
CA MET A 46 11.78 -8.27 -7.92
C MET A 46 11.25 -9.63 -7.45
N ARG A 47 10.19 -10.19 -8.07
CA ARG A 47 9.55 -11.46 -7.70
C ARG A 47 9.03 -11.44 -6.26
N LYS A 48 8.52 -10.28 -5.82
CA LYS A 48 7.86 -10.03 -4.53
C LYS A 48 6.37 -9.74 -4.73
N PRO A 49 5.60 -10.69 -5.28
CA PRO A 49 4.21 -10.44 -5.68
C PRO A 49 3.30 -10.13 -4.47
N ARG A 50 3.61 -10.68 -3.29
CA ARG A 50 2.83 -10.42 -2.07
C ARG A 50 2.99 -8.97 -1.61
N GLU A 51 4.22 -8.46 -1.57
CA GLU A 51 4.46 -7.05 -1.26
C GLU A 51 3.87 -6.12 -2.33
N ALA A 52 3.95 -6.49 -3.61
CA ALA A 52 3.33 -5.72 -4.70
C ALA A 52 1.82 -5.61 -4.53
N GLU A 53 1.14 -6.72 -4.23
CA GLU A 53 -0.29 -6.74 -3.99
C GLU A 53 -0.68 -5.93 -2.75
N ALA A 54 0.12 -5.98 -1.69
CA ALA A 54 -0.11 -5.15 -0.51
C ALA A 54 -0.09 -3.65 -0.85
N MET A 55 0.87 -3.21 -1.68
CA MET A 55 0.94 -1.82 -2.13
C MET A 55 -0.27 -1.42 -2.98
N ARG A 56 -0.71 -2.29 -3.91
CA ARG A 56 -1.90 -2.04 -4.75
C ARG A 56 -3.19 -1.96 -3.93
N ARG A 57 -3.39 -2.86 -2.97
CA ARG A 57 -4.57 -2.86 -2.10
C ARG A 57 -4.61 -1.61 -1.20
N SER A 58 -3.49 -1.20 -0.63
CA SER A 58 -3.40 0.06 0.12
C SER A 58 -3.72 1.28 -0.76
N ALA A 59 -3.15 1.35 -1.97
CA ALA A 59 -3.42 2.43 -2.92
C ALA A 59 -4.91 2.48 -3.33
N ALA A 60 -5.51 1.32 -3.59
CA ALA A 60 -6.93 1.21 -3.91
C ALA A 60 -7.83 1.68 -2.75
N HIS A 61 -7.46 1.38 -1.50
CA HIS A 61 -8.20 1.87 -0.33
C HIS A 61 -8.15 3.40 -0.22
N ILE A 62 -6.98 4.01 -0.44
CA ILE A 62 -6.86 5.48 -0.46
C ILE A 62 -7.70 6.09 -1.60
N ARG A 63 -7.67 5.50 -2.81
CA ARG A 63 -8.51 5.97 -3.94
C ARG A 63 -10.01 5.94 -3.60
N LYS A 64 -10.48 4.89 -2.94
CA LYS A 64 -11.89 4.80 -2.51
C LYS A 64 -12.26 5.94 -1.56
N LYS A 65 -11.36 6.34 -0.65
CA LYS A 65 -11.58 7.48 0.25
C LYS A 65 -11.59 8.81 -0.46
N MET A 66 -10.79 8.99 -1.51
CA MET A 66 -10.78 10.25 -2.27
C MET A 66 -12.07 10.46 -3.09
N ALA A 67 -12.81 9.39 -3.39
CA ALA A 67 -14.05 9.44 -4.18
C ALA A 67 -15.32 9.64 -3.33
N HIS A 68 -15.20 9.71 -2.01
CA HIS A 68 -16.27 9.97 -1.04
C HIS A 68 -16.07 11.32 -0.36
#